data_AF-G3MRT3-F1
#
_entry.id   AF-G3MRT3-F1
#
_cell.length_a   1.000
_cell.length_b   1.000
_cell.length_c   1.000
_cell.angle_alpha   90.00
_cell.angle_beta   90.00
_cell.angle_gamma   90.00
#
_symmetry.space_group_name_H-M   'P 1'
#
loop_
_entity.id
_entity.type
_entity.pdbx_description
1 polymer ?
#
loop_
_entity_poly.entity_id
_entity_poly.type
_entity_poly.pdbx_seq_one_letter_code
_entity_poly.pdbx_strand_id
1 'polypeptide(L)'
;MDKTPTLKPSVPRTEGSNVMENDPALLRKAIAEVQQEVTRKEGILRQLNIVKAHRKKNQEEPIDDLIDQWRSAAQQAILDLQQNMPDPKPGLKDILSQFQIEHSAIGYDEDEDCFL
;
A
#
# COMPACT_ATOMS: atom_id res chain seq x y z
N MET A 1 59.24 -11.23 68.03
CA MET A 1 58.13 -11.38 68.98
C MET A 1 56.91 -10.67 68.39
N ASP A 2 56.43 -11.08 67.22
CA ASP A 2 55.60 -12.27 66.98
C ASP A 2 54.23 -12.19 67.67
N LYS A 3 53.21 -11.65 66.99
CA LYS A 3 52.13 -12.44 66.34
C LYS A 3 50.92 -11.55 65.99
N THR A 4 50.80 -11.29 64.68
CA THR A 4 49.59 -11.50 63.84
C THR A 4 48.21 -11.04 64.31
N PRO A 5 47.51 -10.24 63.47
CA PRO A 5 46.07 -10.38 63.28
C PRO A 5 45.80 -10.93 61.85
N THR A 6 45.53 -12.23 61.73
CA THR A 6 45.11 -12.85 60.46
C THR A 6 43.73 -13.47 60.57
N LEU A 7 42.84 -12.85 59.80
CA LEU A 7 41.62 -13.29 59.12
C LEU A 7 41.24 -14.79 59.04
N LYS A 8 39.91 -15.01 59.14
CA LYS A 8 39.00 -16.03 58.52
C LYS A 8 38.59 -17.26 59.36
N PRO A 9 37.48 -17.97 59.01
CA PRO A 9 36.24 -17.60 58.30
C PRO A 9 34.95 -18.17 58.95
N SER A 10 33.75 -17.73 58.54
CA SER A 10 32.73 -18.64 57.96
C SER A 10 31.41 -17.89 57.72
N VAL A 11 30.91 -18.06 56.50
CA VAL A 11 29.73 -17.44 55.91
C VAL A 11 28.50 -18.25 56.33
N PRO A 12 27.34 -17.65 56.65
CA PRO A 12 26.07 -18.23 56.27
C PRO A 12 25.78 -17.76 54.85
N ARG A 13 26.10 -18.65 53.90
CA ARG A 13 25.57 -18.72 52.54
C ARG A 13 24.28 -17.90 52.39
N THR A 14 24.34 -16.78 51.70
CA THR A 14 23.17 -16.23 51.03
C THR A 14 22.97 -17.04 49.75
N GLU A 15 22.54 -18.31 49.92
CA GLU A 15 21.83 -19.00 48.86
C GLU A 15 20.42 -18.42 48.85
N GLY A 16 20.20 -17.48 47.95
CA GLY A 16 18.90 -16.84 47.86
C GLY A 16 18.83 -15.93 46.66
N SER A 17 18.15 -16.41 45.63
CA SER A 17 17.56 -15.62 44.54
C SER A 17 18.45 -15.35 43.32
N ASN A 18 18.68 -16.40 42.51
CA ASN A 18 18.74 -16.20 41.06
C ASN A 18 18.11 -17.34 40.23
N VAL A 19 17.10 -18.03 40.77
CA VAL A 19 16.51 -19.22 40.12
C VAL A 19 15.24 -18.91 39.32
N MET A 20 14.74 -17.67 39.36
CA MET A 20 13.46 -17.28 38.72
C MET A 20 13.61 -16.62 37.35
N GLU A 21 14.83 -16.37 36.86
CA GLU A 21 15.08 -15.71 35.56
C GLU A 21 15.14 -16.69 34.37
N ASN A 22 15.18 -18.01 34.62
CA ASN A 22 15.38 -19.04 33.59
C ASN A 22 14.30 -20.13 33.59
N ASP A 23 13.03 -19.78 33.83
CA ASP A 23 11.96 -20.75 33.56
C ASP A 23 11.84 -20.99 32.05
N PRO A 24 12.14 -22.20 31.53
CA PRO A 24 12.10 -22.49 30.10
C PRO A 24 10.72 -22.28 29.49
N ALA A 25 9.64 -22.35 30.27
CA ALA A 25 8.29 -22.08 29.77
C ALA A 25 8.06 -20.58 29.51
N LEU A 26 8.53 -19.72 30.42
CA LEU A 26 8.47 -18.26 30.26
C LEU A 26 9.32 -17.79 29.07
N LEU A 27 10.52 -18.34 28.91
CA LEU A 27 11.39 -18.03 27.77
C LEU A 27 10.78 -18.45 26.43
N ARG A 28 10.15 -19.64 26.35
CA ARG A 28 9.44 -20.09 25.14
C ARG A 28 8.26 -19.19 24.79
N LYS A 29 7.51 -18.74 25.80
CA LYS A 29 6.40 -17.79 25.61
C LYS A 29 6.90 -16.45 25.09
N ALA A 30 7.95 -15.89 25.70
CA ALA A 30 8.55 -14.63 25.25
C ALA A 30 9.11 -14.73 23.83
N ILE A 31 9.76 -15.84 23.46
CA ILE A 31 10.22 -16.09 22.10
C ILE A 31 9.06 -16.12 21.11
N ALA A 32 7.96 -16.80 21.44
CA ALA A 32 6.78 -16.88 20.58
C ALA A 32 6.11 -15.50 20.38
N GLU A 33 6.01 -14.70 21.45
CA GLU A 33 5.48 -13.32 21.38
C GLU A 33 6.36 -12.41 20.52
N VAL A 34 7.68 -12.49 20.68
CA VAL A 34 8.63 -11.73 19.86
C VAL A 34 8.55 -12.17 18.40
N GLN A 35 8.47 -13.47 18.11
CA GLN A 35 8.32 -13.99 16.75
C GLN A 35 7.02 -13.51 16.09
N GLN A 36 5.90 -13.54 16.82
CA GLN A 36 4.63 -13.03 16.34
C GLN A 36 4.71 -11.55 15.98
N GLU A 37 5.36 -10.76 16.84
CA GLU A 37 5.52 -9.33 16.62
C GLU A 37 6.46 -9.01 15.45
N VAL A 38 7.51 -9.81 15.25
CA VAL A 38 8.40 -9.72 14.08
C VAL A 38 7.60 -10.00 12.80
N THR A 39 6.86 -11.11 12.74
CA THR A 39 6.05 -11.45 11.56
C THR A 39 5.01 -10.38 11.25
N ARG A 40 4.38 -9.80 12.29
CA ARG A 40 3.43 -8.69 12.13
C ARG A 40 4.09 -7.46 11.51
N LYS A 41 5.25 -7.06 12.02
CA LYS A 41 6.00 -5.90 11.52
C LYS A 41 6.52 -6.13 10.10
N GLU A 42 6.98 -7.33 9.78
CA GLU A 42 7.41 -7.71 8.43
C GLU A 42 6.25 -7.65 7.42
N GLY A 43 5.05 -8.11 7.82
CA GLY A 43 3.85 -7.98 7.00
C GLY A 43 3.51 -6.52 6.67
N ILE A 44 3.56 -5.64 7.67
CA ILE A 44 3.35 -4.20 7.50
C ILE A 44 4.43 -3.59 6.59
N LEU A 45 5.70 -3.94 6.79
CA LEU A 45 6.80 -3.47 5.95
C LEU A 45 6.65 -3.89 4.50
N ARG A 46 6.21 -5.13 4.25
CA ARG A 46 5.94 -5.62 2.89
C ARG A 46 4.86 -4.78 2.22
N GLN A 47 3.74 -4.54 2.90
CA GLN A 47 2.65 -3.73 2.36
C GLN A 47 3.09 -2.29 2.09
N LEU A 48 3.86 -1.69 3.01
CA LEU A 48 4.41 -0.36 2.84
C LEU A 48 5.37 -0.28 1.65
N ASN A 49 6.21 -1.30 1.45
CA ASN A 49 7.12 -1.37 0.32
C ASN A 49 6.38 -1.47 -1.02
N ILE A 50 5.29 -2.24 -1.07
CA ILE A 50 4.42 -2.31 -2.27
C ILE A 50 3.85 -0.92 -2.57
N VAL A 51 3.28 -0.24 -1.58
CA VAL A 51 2.74 1.12 -1.74
C VAL A 51 3.83 2.11 -2.16
N LYS A 52 5.01 2.05 -1.56
CA LYS A 52 6.14 2.91 -1.90
C LYS A 52 6.65 2.66 -3.32
N ALA A 53 6.74 1.40 -3.74
CA ALA A 53 7.11 1.04 -5.10
C ALA A 53 6.06 1.52 -6.11
N HIS A 54 4.77 1.36 -5.81
CA HIS A 54 3.68 1.85 -6.64
C HIS A 54 3.70 3.37 -6.76
N ARG A 55 3.93 4.10 -5.66
CA ARG A 55 4.08 5.56 -5.68
C ARG A 55 5.29 6.01 -6.50
N LYS A 56 6.40 5.28 -6.44
CA LYS A 56 7.60 5.59 -7.24
C LYS A 56 7.38 5.29 -8.72
N LYS A 57 6.68 4.19 -9.04
CA LYS A 57 6.38 3.79 -10.43
C LYS A 57 5.36 4.73 -11.09
N ASN A 58 4.36 5.19 -10.34
CA ASN A 58 3.33 6.11 -10.84
C ASN A 58 3.76 7.60 -10.81
N GLN A 59 5.06 7.89 -10.73
CA GLN A 59 5.61 9.24 -10.93
C GLN A 59 5.86 9.53 -12.42
N GLU A 60 5.94 8.50 -13.27
CA GLU A 60 6.06 8.64 -14.72
C GLU A 60 4.66 8.81 -15.31
N GLU A 61 4.26 10.07 -15.51
CA GLU A 61 2.91 10.56 -15.88
C GLU A 61 1.79 10.02 -14.94
N PRO A 62 1.14 10.88 -14.15
CA PRO A 62 -0.07 10.49 -13.43
C PRO A 62 -1.01 9.75 -14.39
N ILE A 63 -1.52 8.58 -13.98
CA ILE A 63 -2.50 7.84 -14.77
C ILE A 63 -3.70 8.74 -15.13
N ASP A 64 -4.01 9.69 -14.25
CA ASP A 64 -5.02 10.72 -14.47
C ASP A 64 -4.70 11.61 -15.69
N ASP A 65 -3.44 12.06 -15.84
CA ASP A 65 -3.02 12.86 -17.00
C ASP A 65 -3.12 12.05 -18.31
N LEU A 66 -2.78 10.76 -18.26
CA LEU A 66 -2.97 9.86 -19.40
C LEU A 66 -4.46 9.65 -19.72
N ILE A 67 -5.31 9.48 -18.70
CA ILE A 67 -6.76 9.35 -18.88
C ILE A 67 -7.30 10.60 -19.57
N ASP A 68 -6.90 11.79 -19.15
CA ASP A 68 -7.35 13.06 -19.73
C ASP A 68 -6.86 13.24 -21.17
N GLN A 69 -5.61 12.87 -21.47
CA GLN A 69 -5.07 12.89 -22.83
C GLN A 69 -5.83 11.96 -23.76
N TRP A 70 -6.04 10.70 -23.36
CA TRP A 70 -6.76 9.73 -24.18
C TRP A 70 -8.24 10.07 -24.31
N ARG A 71 -8.87 10.60 -23.25
CA ARG A 71 -10.24 11.10 -23.28
C ARG A 71 -10.38 12.23 -24.30
N SER A 72 -9.52 13.24 -24.22
CA SER A 72 -9.53 14.39 -25.14
C SER A 72 -9.33 13.96 -26.58
N ALA A 73 -8.38 13.05 -26.84
CA ALA A 73 -8.12 12.51 -28.17
C ALA A 73 -9.33 11.72 -28.72
N ALA A 74 -9.99 10.93 -27.87
CA ALA A 74 -11.19 10.18 -28.25
C ALA A 74 -12.37 11.11 -28.56
N GLN A 75 -12.61 12.13 -27.72
CA GLN A 75 -13.65 13.13 -27.95
C GLN A 75 -13.46 13.84 -29.30
N GLN A 76 -12.23 14.30 -29.58
CA GLN A 76 -11.89 14.93 -30.86
C GLN A 76 -12.13 13.98 -32.04
N ALA A 77 -11.67 12.73 -31.94
CA ALA A 77 -11.86 11.75 -33.02
C ALA A 77 -13.35 11.46 -33.30
N ILE A 78 -14.21 11.45 -32.27
CA ILE A 78 -15.65 11.26 -32.43
C ILE A 78 -16.29 12.47 -33.11
N LEU A 79 -15.91 13.69 -32.71
CA LEU A 79 -16.39 14.91 -33.36
C LEU A 79 -15.96 14.97 -34.83
N ASP A 80 -14.70 14.64 -35.11
CA ASP A 80 -14.16 14.58 -36.48
C ASP A 80 -14.90 13.52 -37.31
N LEU A 81 -15.20 12.36 -36.72
CA LEU A 81 -16.00 11.32 -37.38
C LEU A 81 -17.41 11.83 -37.71
N GLN A 82 -18.08 12.47 -36.75
CA GLN A 82 -19.41 13.04 -36.95
C GLN A 82 -19.42 14.11 -38.06
N GLN A 83 -18.39 14.94 -38.14
CA GLN A 83 -18.27 15.97 -39.18
C GLN A 83 -18.10 15.40 -40.59
N ASN A 84 -17.39 14.27 -40.72
CA ASN A 84 -17.11 13.61 -41.99
C ASN A 84 -18.19 12.60 -42.43
N MET A 85 -19.22 12.36 -41.61
CA MET A 85 -20.31 11.43 -41.94
C MET A 85 -21.33 12.07 -42.90
N PRO A 86 -21.92 11.28 -43.81
CA PRO A 86 -22.94 11.74 -44.74
C PRO A 86 -24.25 12.11 -44.02
N ASP A 87 -24.98 13.08 -44.55
CA ASP A 87 -26.29 13.47 -43.99
C ASP A 87 -27.33 12.35 -44.16
N PRO A 88 -28.20 12.10 -43.14
CA PRO A 88 -28.29 12.83 -41.87
C PRO A 88 -27.21 12.40 -40.86
N LYS A 89 -26.53 13.39 -40.27
CA LYS A 89 -25.51 13.15 -39.25
C LYS A 89 -26.15 12.52 -38.00
N PRO A 90 -25.66 11.36 -37.53
CA PRO A 90 -26.14 10.79 -36.28
C PRO A 90 -25.78 11.67 -35.09
N GLY A 91 -26.61 11.63 -34.05
CA GLY A 91 -26.31 12.29 -32.78
C GLY A 91 -25.11 11.64 -32.09
N LEU A 92 -24.46 12.36 -31.17
CA LEU A 92 -23.26 11.85 -30.50
C LEU A 92 -23.58 10.57 -29.71
N LYS A 93 -24.77 10.53 -29.09
CA LYS A 93 -25.34 9.35 -28.42
C LYS A 93 -25.37 8.09 -29.28
N ASP A 94 -25.79 8.23 -30.54
CA ASP A 94 -25.93 7.11 -31.47
C ASP A 94 -24.55 6.55 -31.86
N ILE A 95 -23.59 7.45 -32.05
CA ILE A 95 -22.20 7.09 -32.33
C ILE A 95 -21.60 6.36 -31.12
N LEU A 96 -21.73 6.91 -29.91
CA LEU A 96 -21.23 6.30 -28.68
C LEU A 96 -21.85 4.92 -28.44
N SER A 97 -23.16 4.78 -28.68
CA SER A 97 -23.88 3.52 -28.56
C SER A 97 -23.40 2.47 -29.56
N GLN A 98 -23.10 2.87 -30.81
CA GLN A 98 -22.55 1.96 -31.83
C GLN A 98 -21.14 1.47 -31.47
N PHE A 99 -20.29 2.35 -30.94
CA PHE A 99 -18.94 2.01 -30.50
C PHE A 99 -18.89 1.37 -29.10
N GLN A 100 -20.04 1.23 -28.42
CA GLN A 100 -20.14 0.72 -27.05
C GLN A 100 -19.23 1.48 -26.07
N ILE A 101 -19.12 2.80 -26.29
CA ILE A 101 -18.34 3.68 -25.41
C ILE A 101 -19.24 4.10 -24.26
N GLU A 102 -18.81 3.82 -23.04
CA GLU A 102 -19.54 4.24 -21.85
C GLU A 102 -19.52 5.77 -21.74
N HIS A 103 -20.68 6.38 -21.47
CA HIS A 103 -20.81 7.83 -21.34
C HIS A 103 -19.92 8.38 -20.21
N SER A 104 -19.78 7.65 -19.10
CA SER A 104 -18.92 8.06 -17.98
C SER A 104 -17.42 8.02 -18.31
N ALA A 105 -17.00 7.15 -19.23
CA ALA A 105 -15.61 7.00 -19.61
C ALA A 105 -15.10 8.21 -20.42
N ILE A 106 -15.98 8.79 -21.24
CA ILE A 106 -15.65 9.93 -22.12
C ILE A 106 -16.21 11.27 -21.64
N GLY A 107 -16.93 11.29 -20.52
CA GLY A 107 -17.54 12.52 -19.98
C GLY A 107 -18.70 13.03 -20.83
N TYR A 108 -19.48 12.13 -21.43
CA TYR A 108 -20.64 12.53 -22.25
C TYR A 108 -21.86 12.84 -21.39
N ASP A 109 -22.48 13.99 -21.65
CA ASP A 109 -23.75 14.42 -21.07
C ASP A 109 -24.91 14.12 -22.05
N GLU A 110 -25.90 13.35 -21.58
CA GLU A 110 -27.05 12.94 -22.40
C GLU A 110 -28.09 14.05 -22.58
N ASP A 111 -28.14 15.04 -21.68
CA ASP A 111 -29.12 16.12 -21.69
C ASP A 111 -28.67 17.26 -22.63
N GLU A 112 -27.35 17.52 -22.68
CA GLU A 112 -26.75 18.57 -23.52
C GLU A 112 -26.16 18.06 -24.86
N ASP A 113 -26.11 16.74 -25.07
CA ASP A 113 -25.47 16.07 -26.23
C ASP A 113 -24.02 16.56 -26.47
N CYS A 114 -23.27 16.76 -25.38
CA CYS A 114 -21.93 17.36 -25.39
C CYS A 114 -20.95 16.60 -24.49
N PHE A 115 -19.66 16.87 -24.66
CA PHE A 115 -18.60 16.37 -23.77
C PHE A 115 -18.30 17.42 -22.68
N LEU A 116 -18.25 16.98 -21.43
CA LEU A 116 -17.87 17.77 -20.25
C LEU A 116 -16.37 17.68 -19.94
#